data_AF-A0A1Y2N6W3-F1
#
_entry.id   AF-A0A1Y2N6W3-F1
#
_cell.length_a   1.000
_cell.length_b   1.000
_cell.length_c   1.000
_cell.angle_alpha   90.00
_cell.angle_beta   90.00
_cell.angle_gamma   90.00
#
_symmetry.space_group_name_H-M   'P 1'
#
loop_
_entity.id
_entity.type
_entity.pdbx_description
1 polymer ?
#
loop_
_entity_poly.entity_id
_entity_poly.type
_entity_poly.pdbx_seq_one_letter_code
_entity_poly.pdbx_strand_id
1 'polypeptide(L)'
;MSGESSCAAIRAALEAVESADTVTARISAGRRLRQAAEQLELELVQQARESGVRWSDIGELYGTTKQGVQQRFRRRSAMTGTS
;
A
#
# COMPACT_ATOMS: atom_id res chain seq x y z
N MET A 1 7.21 12.42 -5.97
CA MET A 1 7.25 11.46 -7.09
C MET A 1 7.01 9.99 -6.67
N SER A 2 6.81 9.66 -5.39
CA SER A 2 6.70 8.25 -4.95
C SER A 2 5.43 7.50 -5.41
N GLY A 3 4.27 8.17 -5.48
CA GLY A 3 2.99 7.54 -5.87
C GLY A 3 2.95 6.99 -7.30
N GLU A 4 3.68 7.62 -8.22
CA GLU A 4 3.74 7.19 -9.62
C GLU A 4 4.48 5.84 -9.76
N SER A 5 5.48 5.61 -8.91
CA SER A 5 6.22 4.35 -8.83
C SER A 5 5.33 3.20 -8.32
N SER A 6 4.52 3.44 -7.28
CA SER A 6 3.59 2.44 -6.75
C SER A 6 2.49 2.07 -7.76
N CYS A 7 1.92 3.04 -8.47
CA CYS A 7 0.96 2.77 -9.55
C CYS A 7 1.58 1.99 -10.72
N ALA A 8 2.83 2.28 -11.08
CA ALA A 8 3.56 1.49 -12.07
C ALA A 8 3.80 0.04 -11.58
N ALA A 9 4.18 -0.14 -10.32
CA ALA A 9 4.39 -1.47 -9.73
C ALA A 9 3.10 -2.30 -9.68
N ILE A 10 1.95 -1.68 -9.38
CA ILE A 10 0.63 -2.35 -9.42
C ILE A 10 0.32 -2.84 -10.84
N ARG A 11 0.48 -1.99 -11.86
CA ARG A 11 0.23 -2.35 -13.25
C ARG A 11 1.11 -3.53 -13.69
N ALA A 12 2.42 -3.44 -13.43
CA ALA A 12 3.35 -4.51 -13.76
C ALA A 12 3.02 -5.83 -13.03
N ALA A 13 2.63 -5.76 -11.76
CA ALA A 13 2.25 -6.94 -11.00
C ALA A 13 0.94 -7.57 -11.50
N LEU A 14 -0.03 -6.75 -11.92
CA LEU A 14 -1.28 -7.23 -12.51
C LEU A 14 -1.03 -7.91 -13.86
N GLU A 15 -0.24 -7.30 -14.74
CA GLU A 15 0.17 -7.89 -16.02
C GLU A 15 0.89 -9.23 -15.81
N ALA A 16 1.75 -9.34 -14.79
CA ALA A 16 2.42 -10.58 -14.45
C ALA A 16 1.45 -11.65 -13.89
N VAL A 17 0.35 -11.27 -13.24
CA VAL A 17 -0.71 -12.22 -12.84
C VAL A 17 -1.44 -12.75 -14.08
N GLU A 18 -1.69 -11.91 -15.07
CA GLU A 18 -2.42 -12.28 -16.29
C GLU A 18 -1.59 -13.17 -17.22
N SER A 19 -0.31 -12.84 -17.41
CA SER A 19 0.59 -13.48 -18.37
C SER A 19 1.40 -14.68 -17.84
N ALA A 20 1.38 -14.96 -16.52
CA ALA A 20 2.17 -16.06 -15.95
C ALA A 20 1.73 -17.45 -16.44
N ASP A 21 2.69 -18.21 -16.98
CA ASP A 21 2.48 -19.57 -17.50
C ASP A 21 2.36 -20.66 -16.43
N THR A 22 2.75 -20.34 -15.18
CA THR A 22 2.72 -21.31 -14.06
C THR A 22 1.94 -20.79 -12.88
N VAL A 23 1.32 -21.71 -12.13
CA VAL A 23 0.55 -21.39 -10.92
C VAL A 23 1.44 -20.71 -9.86
N THR A 24 2.68 -21.16 -9.70
CA THR A 24 3.63 -20.58 -8.73
C THR A 24 4.06 -19.16 -9.14
N ALA A 25 4.30 -18.92 -10.44
CA ALA A 25 4.56 -17.58 -10.95
C ALA A 25 3.35 -16.64 -10.74
N ARG A 26 2.13 -17.13 -10.98
CA ARG A 26 0.89 -16.38 -10.74
C ARG A 26 0.69 -16.04 -9.26
N ILE A 27 0.96 -16.97 -8.34
CA ILE A 27 0.94 -16.69 -6.88
C ILE A 27 2.00 -15.64 -6.51
N SER A 28 3.21 -15.75 -7.07
CA SER A 28 4.29 -14.79 -6.83
C SER A 28 3.92 -13.38 -7.31
N ALA A 29 3.31 -13.27 -8.51
CA ALA A 29 2.79 -12.01 -9.03
C ALA A 29 1.65 -11.45 -8.15
N GLY A 30 0.72 -12.29 -7.69
CA GLY A 30 -0.33 -11.89 -6.75
C GLY A 30 0.22 -11.36 -5.42
N ARG A 31 1.31 -11.96 -4.91
CA ARG A 31 2.01 -11.44 -3.73
C ARG A 31 2.59 -10.05 -4.00
N ARG A 32 3.24 -9.84 -5.16
CA ARG A 32 3.79 -8.52 -5.54
C ARG A 32 2.68 -7.48 -5.68
N LEU A 33 1.54 -7.85 -6.27
CA LEU A 33 0.39 -6.96 -6.42
C LEU A 33 -0.12 -6.49 -5.05
N ARG A 34 -0.28 -7.41 -4.09
CA ARG A 34 -0.66 -7.05 -2.72
C ARG A 34 0.34 -6.09 -2.07
N GLN A 35 1.64 -6.36 -2.21
CA GLN A 35 2.69 -5.49 -1.64
C GLN A 35 2.68 -4.09 -2.27
N ALA A 36 2.52 -3.99 -3.59
CA ALA A 36 2.43 -2.71 -4.28
C ALA A 36 1.16 -1.92 -3.89
N ALA A 37 0.03 -2.60 -3.71
CA ALA A 37 -1.20 -1.98 -3.21
C ALA A 37 -1.05 -1.49 -1.76
N GLU A 38 -0.45 -2.29 -0.87
CA GLU A 38 -0.15 -1.88 0.50
C GLU A 38 0.78 -0.66 0.55
N GLN A 39 1.76 -0.58 -0.37
CA GLN A 39 2.65 0.58 -0.49
C GLN A 39 1.91 1.83 -0.97
N LEU A 40 1.06 1.70 -2.00
CA LEU A 40 0.22 2.81 -2.47
C LEU A 40 -0.69 3.33 -1.35
N GLU A 41 -1.31 2.43 -0.56
CA GLU A 41 -2.15 2.80 0.58
C GLU A 41 -1.37 3.64 1.61
N LEU A 42 -0.14 3.24 1.95
CA LEU A 42 0.75 4.01 2.84
C LEU A 42 1.06 5.40 2.29
N GLU A 43 1.36 5.50 1.00
CA GLU A 43 1.68 6.76 0.33
C GLU A 43 0.50 7.71 0.30
N LEU A 44 -0.70 7.21 -0.01
CA LEU A 44 -1.94 7.99 0.00
C LEU A 44 -2.26 8.51 1.41
N VAL A 45 -2.09 7.67 2.44
CA VAL A 45 -2.28 8.10 3.83
C VAL A 45 -1.24 9.16 4.22
N GLN A 46 0.02 9.01 3.81
CA GLN A 46 1.06 10.02 4.06
C GLN A 46 0.73 11.34 3.35
N GLN A 47 0.32 11.30 2.08
CA GLN A 47 -0.10 12.49 1.33
C GLN A 47 -1.29 13.19 1.98
N ALA A 48 -2.29 12.42 2.44
CA ALA A 48 -3.43 12.98 3.18
C ALA A 48 -2.97 13.67 4.47
N ARG A 49 -2.02 13.07 5.19
CA ARG A 49 -1.44 13.63 6.42
C ARG A 49 -0.63 14.90 6.16
N GLU A 50 0.15 14.93 5.09
CA GLU A 50 0.91 16.11 4.64
C GLU A 50 -0.03 17.25 4.19
N SER A 51 -1.19 16.90 3.63
CA SER A 51 -2.24 17.85 3.23
C SER A 51 -3.12 18.32 4.39
N GLY A 52 -2.83 17.89 5.63
CA GLY A 52 -3.53 18.35 6.84
C GLY A 52 -4.74 17.52 7.28
N VAL A 53 -5.10 16.44 6.57
CA VAL A 53 -6.22 15.56 6.94
C VAL A 53 -5.96 14.93 8.31
N ARG A 54 -6.94 14.95 9.23
CA ARG A 54 -6.73 14.47 10.60
C ARG A 54 -6.75 12.95 10.66
N TRP A 55 -6.01 12.38 11.61
CA TRP A 55 -6.02 10.93 11.85
C TRP A 55 -7.39 10.39 12.27
N SER A 56 -8.26 11.22 12.86
CA SER A 56 -9.66 10.85 13.15
C SER A 56 -10.40 10.55 11.86
N ASP A 57 -10.31 11.47 10.90
CA ASP A 57 -11.06 11.45 9.65
C ASP A 57 -10.57 10.27 8.77
N ILE A 58 -9.25 10.01 8.77
CA ILE A 58 -8.70 8.81 8.14
C ILE A 58 -9.20 7.54 8.87
N GLY A 59 -9.23 7.54 10.20
CA GLY A 59 -9.77 6.42 10.98
C GLY A 59 -11.21 6.07 10.61
N GLU A 60 -12.06 7.08 10.43
CA GLU A 60 -13.45 6.90 9.99
C GLU A 60 -13.53 6.19 8.63
N LEU A 61 -12.69 6.56 7.64
CA LEU A 61 -12.63 5.87 6.34
C LEU A 61 -12.27 4.39 6.45
N TYR A 62 -11.45 4.02 7.44
CA TYR A 62 -11.06 2.63 7.71
C TYR A 62 -12.00 1.91 8.68
N GLY A 63 -13.08 2.55 9.13
CA GLY A 63 -13.98 1.99 10.15
C GLY A 63 -13.28 1.70 11.48
N THR A 64 -12.25 2.47 11.82
CA THR A 64 -11.42 2.28 13.01
C THR A 64 -11.17 3.59 13.75
N THR A 65 -10.53 3.52 14.92
CA THR A 65 -10.20 4.70 15.70
C THR A 65 -8.92 5.36 15.20
N LYS A 66 -8.71 6.63 15.57
CA LYS A 66 -7.43 7.34 15.40
C LYS A 66 -6.22 6.49 15.84
N GLN A 67 -6.33 5.79 16.97
CA GLN A 67 -5.22 4.98 17.50
C GLN A 67 -5.00 3.73 16.65
N GLY A 68 -6.08 3.06 16.20
CA GLY A 68 -5.98 1.89 15.32
C GLY A 68 -5.30 2.22 13.99
N VAL A 69 -5.67 3.33 13.37
CA VAL A 69 -5.07 3.77 12.12
C VAL A 69 -3.61 4.22 12.31
N GLN A 70 -3.31 4.97 13.38
CA GLN A 70 -1.94 5.35 13.70
C GLN A 70 -1.05 4.14 13.94
N GLN A 71 -1.52 3.12 14.67
CA GLN A 71 -0.77 1.90 14.91
C GLN A 71 -0.49 1.14 13.60
N ARG A 72 -1.49 1.02 12.72
CA ARG A 72 -1.38 0.34 11.42
C ARG A 72 -0.34 1.01 10.51
N PHE A 73 -0.48 2.33 10.30
CA PHE A 73 0.35 3.04 9.33
C PHE A 73 1.75 3.39 9.90
N ARG A 74 1.88 3.75 11.19
CA ARG A 74 3.21 4.02 11.78
C ARG A 74 4.07 2.76 11.91
N ARG A 75 3.48 1.61 12.26
CA ARG A 75 4.24 0.35 12.28
C ARG A 75 4.72 -0.03 10.89
N ARG A 76 3.87 0.13 9.88
CA ARG A 76 4.21 -0.28 8.52
C ARG A 76 5.27 0.61 7.87
N SER A 77 5.25 1.93 8.09
CA SER A 77 6.34 2.82 7.67
C SER A 77 7.70 2.44 8.27
N ALA A 78 7.73 1.99 9.53
CA ALA A 78 8.97 1.54 10.17
C ALA A 78 9.53 0.23 9.58
N MET A 79 8.69 -0.59 8.95
CA MET A 79 9.08 -1.90 8.38
C MET A 79 9.62 -1.76 6.95
N THR A 80 9.16 -0.76 6.20
CA THR A 80 9.60 -0.52 4.81
C THR A 80 10.91 0.26 4.72
N GLY A 81 11.32 0.98 5.78
CA GLY A 81 12.56 1.77 5.82
C GLY A 81 13.84 1.01 6.16
N THR A 82 13.77 -0.31 6.37
CA THR A 82 14.92 -1.17 6.68
C THR A 82 15.16 -2.13 5.53
N SER A 83 15.82 -1.66 4.47
CA SER A 83 16.44 -2.49 3.41
C SER A 83 17.52 -1.69 2.70
#